data_AF-A0A816CBB7-F1
#
_entry.id   AF-A0A816CBB7-F1
#
_cell.length_a   1.000
_cell.length_b   1.000
_cell.length_c   1.000
_cell.angle_alpha   90.00
_cell.angle_beta   90.00
_cell.angle_gamma   90.00
#
_symmetry.space_group_name_H-M   'P 1'
#
loop_
_entity.id
_entity.type
_entity.pdbx_description
1 polymer ?
#
loop_
_entity_poly.entity_id
_entity_poly.type
_entity_poly.pdbx_seq_one_letter_code
_entity_poly.pdbx_strand_id
1 'polypeptide(L)'
;MPSYPIPVLSFVVVLMGCSTFSGRSFVPDIPEYKDSQRKVYVLKKRLLEISGLVYLGNDSVAAINDEKGELFLVDLNTNSSEKYKFGEKDDYEELVKVGDTYYVLNSTGDIVEVSSLPNTQGTRYKFPENEMKIEFESLVYYKNINKLILISKDQRSRAADISAYSFDLGTKQFDTAIFFNIPKRTIFQKLQSYSNDCKPSAAAISPVTGKLYIVASVGRLLLICTPDGKLEKLYKLNPAQFPQPEGITFADNGDMFISNEGLDGKATILKFPYSGRKQPRLDAGQTERLPADVCPGPEEIAISDKITLVVIDSQWWLHKVDKPGVGSGCDANTEAELLSVLQEIVDRNEDKLLLFAAHHPFVTFGRHGGYYNLKQHIFPFTELNPKLYIPLPVLGSIYPIARGVFGNIQDTKHPVYKNFSRAVDSILSRHPYCIRVAGHEHNLQFIEQNDHYYIVSGAGSKESDITSDDDLLFSSIKTGFATIDMVNNGNVYVKFYSSENDTVDKPLYVKSLGPIDSSHIKKTSYKVPVLPDSVVVVPAKYYQARKFKKWLLGNNYRDEWTTPVKVKVLDLGKEKGSTLQ
;
A
#
# COMPACT_ATOMS: atom_id res chain seq x y z
N MET A 1 56.62 59.73 -38.37
CA MET A 1 56.65 58.57 -37.46
C MET A 1 55.46 58.70 -36.52
N PRO A 2 54.40 57.90 -36.66
CA PRO A 2 53.24 58.01 -35.79
C PRO A 2 53.48 57.23 -34.50
N SER A 3 53.27 57.94 -33.39
CA SER A 3 53.30 57.51 -32.01
C SER A 3 52.22 56.47 -31.70
N TYR A 4 52.63 55.28 -31.25
CA TYR A 4 51.74 54.28 -30.66
C TYR A 4 51.44 54.63 -29.18
N PRO A 5 50.20 54.47 -28.71
CA PRO A 5 49.86 54.72 -27.31
C PRO A 5 50.34 53.58 -26.40
N ILE A 6 50.88 53.96 -25.24
CA ILE A 6 51.30 53.10 -24.15
C ILE A 6 50.04 52.52 -23.47
N PRO A 7 49.94 51.20 -23.22
CA PRO A 7 48.81 50.64 -22.48
C PRO A 7 48.96 51.00 -21.00
N VAL A 8 48.00 51.76 -20.48
CA VAL A 8 47.84 52.01 -19.04
C VAL A 8 47.24 50.75 -18.41
N LEU A 9 48.05 50.03 -17.64
CA LEU A 9 47.61 48.88 -16.85
C LEU A 9 46.94 49.39 -15.57
N SER A 10 45.61 49.52 -15.57
CA SER A 10 44.84 49.84 -14.36
C SER A 10 44.79 48.61 -13.44
N PHE A 11 45.51 48.67 -12.32
CA PHE A 11 45.31 47.74 -11.20
C PHE A 11 44.00 48.09 -10.49
N VAL A 12 42.96 47.27 -10.69
CA VAL A 12 41.78 47.26 -9.82
C VAL A 12 42.11 46.37 -8.64
N VAL A 13 42.40 46.98 -7.49
CA VAL A 13 42.45 46.28 -6.20
C VAL A 13 41.01 45.96 -5.80
N VAL A 14 40.57 44.74 -6.06
CA VAL A 14 39.32 44.21 -5.48
C VAL A 14 39.63 43.88 -4.02
N LEU A 15 39.20 44.75 -3.11
CA LEU A 15 39.04 44.37 -1.71
C LEU A 15 37.92 43.32 -1.68
N MET A 16 38.30 42.04 -1.55
CA MET A 16 37.36 40.99 -1.16
C MET A 16 36.87 41.31 0.24
N GLY A 17 35.76 42.02 0.32
CA GLY A 17 34.92 42.00 1.51
C GLY A 17 34.57 40.55 1.80
N CYS A 18 34.86 40.11 3.01
CA CYS A 18 34.44 38.81 3.52
C CYS A 18 32.90 38.79 3.48
N SER A 19 32.33 38.24 2.42
CA SER A 19 30.91 37.90 2.41
C SER A 19 30.75 36.72 3.36
N THR A 20 30.13 36.98 4.50
CA THR A 20 29.42 35.95 5.24
C THR A 20 28.65 35.10 4.25
N PHE A 21 28.85 33.79 4.30
CA PHE A 21 28.11 32.80 3.51
C PHE A 21 26.61 32.99 3.82
N SER A 22 25.91 33.80 3.03
CA SER A 22 24.45 33.76 2.98
C SER A 22 24.09 32.47 2.25
N GLY A 23 23.92 31.41 3.04
CA GLY A 23 23.47 30.11 2.55
C GLY A 23 22.20 30.33 1.73
N ARG A 24 22.28 30.11 0.42
CA ARG A 24 21.09 30.10 -0.43
C ARG A 24 20.18 28.99 0.09
N SER A 25 19.00 29.37 0.59
CA SER A 25 17.90 28.44 0.87
C SER A 25 17.66 27.61 -0.40
N PHE A 26 17.83 26.30 -0.32
CA PHE A 26 17.56 25.38 -1.43
C PHE A 26 16.40 24.48 -1.04
N VAL A 27 15.53 24.13 -1.98
CA VAL A 27 14.42 23.21 -1.70
C VAL A 27 14.95 21.79 -1.85
N PRO A 28 14.96 20.95 -0.81
CA PRO A 28 15.32 19.56 -0.96
C PRO A 28 14.21 18.86 -1.75
N ASP A 29 14.52 18.38 -2.96
CA ASP A 29 13.60 17.55 -3.72
C ASP A 29 13.73 16.10 -3.23
N ILE A 30 12.97 15.79 -2.17
CA ILE A 30 12.79 14.41 -1.73
C ILE A 30 11.67 13.85 -2.62
N PRO A 31 11.95 12.87 -3.50
CA PRO A 31 10.94 12.26 -4.35
C PRO A 31 9.77 11.78 -3.50
N GLU A 32 8.56 12.00 -3.99
CA GLU A 32 7.30 11.68 -3.32
C GLU A 32 6.91 12.59 -2.14
N TYR A 33 7.75 13.56 -1.75
CA TYR A 33 7.46 14.53 -0.68
C TYR A 33 7.68 15.96 -1.17
N LYS A 34 6.69 16.48 -1.91
CA LYS A 34 6.77 17.82 -2.49
C LYS A 34 6.75 18.90 -1.41
N ASP A 35 7.84 19.67 -1.31
CA ASP A 35 7.98 20.76 -0.35
C ASP A 35 6.85 21.80 -0.45
N SER A 36 6.33 22.04 -1.66
CA SER A 36 5.21 22.96 -1.91
C SER A 36 3.89 22.56 -1.24
N GLN A 37 3.76 21.30 -0.82
CA GLN A 37 2.59 20.77 -0.13
C GLN A 37 2.80 20.67 1.39
N ARG A 38 3.98 21.07 1.89
CA ARG A 38 4.32 20.99 3.31
C ARG A 38 3.40 21.84 4.16
N LYS A 39 3.01 21.33 5.31
CA LYS A 39 2.38 22.09 6.39
C LYS A 39 3.35 22.27 7.56
N VAL A 40 3.27 23.41 8.23
CA VAL A 40 4.11 23.74 9.38
C VAL A 40 3.22 23.95 10.59
N TYR A 41 3.47 23.19 11.65
CA TYR A 41 2.80 23.31 12.94
C TYR A 41 3.79 23.91 13.93
N VAL A 42 3.43 25.06 14.52
CA VAL A 42 4.27 25.74 15.52
C VAL A 42 3.86 25.26 16.91
N LEU A 43 4.79 24.70 17.65
CA LEU A 43 4.52 24.08 18.94
C LEU A 43 4.53 25.10 20.09
N LYS A 44 3.90 24.72 21.20
CA LYS A 44 3.94 25.48 22.46
C LYS A 44 5.32 25.38 23.11
N LYS A 45 5.70 26.39 23.90
CA LYS A 45 6.98 26.49 24.62
C LYS A 45 7.39 25.26 25.44
N ARG A 46 6.44 24.41 25.83
CA ARG A 46 6.71 23.19 26.62
C ARG A 46 7.32 22.07 25.79
N LEU A 47 7.24 22.17 24.47
CA LEU A 47 7.86 21.30 23.47
C LEU A 47 8.97 22.06 22.74
N LEU A 48 9.64 23.01 23.41
CA LEU A 48 10.75 23.74 22.81
C LEU A 48 11.91 22.77 22.54
N GLU A 49 12.28 22.01 23.56
CA GLU A 49 13.19 20.87 23.45
C GLU A 49 12.38 19.61 23.08
N ILE A 50 11.69 19.66 21.93
CA ILE A 50 10.99 18.48 21.41
C ILE A 50 12.03 17.51 20.87
N SER A 51 11.93 16.27 21.30
CA SER A 51 12.73 15.18 20.75
C SER A 51 11.79 14.19 20.05
N GLY A 52 11.92 12.90 20.32
CA GLY A 52 11.15 11.84 19.68
C GLY A 52 9.68 12.13 19.32
N LEU A 53 9.21 11.49 18.24
CA LEU A 53 7.91 11.76 17.62
C LEU A 53 7.22 10.48 17.13
N VAL A 54 5.93 10.30 17.45
CA VAL A 54 5.08 9.19 16.95
C VAL A 54 3.72 9.69 16.49
N TYR A 55 3.28 9.26 15.32
CA TYR A 55 1.92 9.56 14.82
C TYR A 55 0.85 8.70 15.52
N LEU A 56 -0.28 9.31 15.89
CA LEU A 56 -1.38 8.65 16.62
C LEU A 56 -2.68 8.53 15.82
N GLY A 57 -2.75 9.09 14.60
CA GLY A 57 -3.99 9.22 13.83
C GLY A 57 -4.61 10.62 13.92
N ASN A 58 -5.46 10.97 12.95
CA ASN A 58 -6.23 12.24 12.93
C ASN A 58 -5.38 13.51 13.13
N ASP A 59 -4.17 13.55 12.57
CA ASP A 59 -3.21 14.65 12.77
C ASP A 59 -2.90 14.91 14.26
N SER A 60 -2.90 13.85 15.07
CA SER A 60 -2.39 13.84 16.44
C SER A 60 -1.07 13.09 16.52
N VAL A 61 -0.18 13.54 17.41
CA VAL A 61 1.14 12.95 17.64
C VAL A 61 1.41 12.79 19.13
N ALA A 62 2.21 11.79 19.48
CA ALA A 62 2.90 11.73 20.75
C ALA A 62 4.32 12.29 20.56
N ALA A 63 4.79 13.09 21.51
CA ALA A 63 6.15 13.61 21.51
C ALA A 63 6.71 13.62 22.93
N ILE A 64 8.03 13.65 23.07
CA ILE A 64 8.69 13.82 24.36
C ILE A 64 9.43 15.14 24.44
N ASN A 65 9.68 15.57 25.68
CA ASN A 65 10.72 16.54 25.98
C ASN A 65 11.98 15.79 26.42
N ASP A 66 13.12 16.19 25.86
CA ASP A 66 14.42 15.57 26.09
C ASP A 66 14.88 15.62 27.56
N GLU A 67 14.62 16.70 28.29
CA GLU A 67 15.21 16.93 29.62
C GLU A 67 14.32 16.54 30.81
N LYS A 68 13.01 16.35 30.63
CA LYS A 68 12.03 16.41 31.74
C LYS A 68 11.29 15.12 32.05
N GLY A 69 11.47 14.06 31.25
CA GLY A 69 10.71 12.81 31.44
C GLY A 69 9.19 13.03 31.28
N GLU A 70 8.82 13.90 30.34
CA GLU A 70 7.44 14.28 30.03
C GLU A 70 7.07 13.82 28.62
N LEU A 71 5.95 13.11 28.51
CA LEU A 71 5.31 12.73 27.25
C LEU A 71 4.11 13.65 27.01
N PHE A 72 3.94 14.07 25.77
CA PHE A 72 2.86 14.93 25.33
C PHE A 72 2.03 14.25 24.25
N LEU A 73 0.70 14.27 24.41
CA LEU A 73 -0.22 13.98 23.32
C LEU A 73 -0.65 15.31 22.73
N VAL A 74 -0.37 15.54 21.45
CA VAL A 74 -0.52 16.83 20.78
C VAL A 74 -1.49 16.67 19.61
N ASP A 75 -2.56 17.46 19.61
CA ASP A 75 -3.43 17.62 18.44
C ASP A 75 -2.87 18.77 17.58
N LEU A 76 -2.42 18.46 16.36
CA LEU A 76 -1.74 19.44 15.50
C LEU A 76 -2.70 20.48 14.93
N ASN A 77 -3.99 20.20 14.85
CA ASN A 77 -4.99 21.12 14.30
C ASN A 77 -5.37 22.23 15.30
N THR A 78 -5.51 21.85 16.56
CA THR A 78 -5.87 22.76 17.67
C THR A 78 -4.66 23.29 18.42
N ASN A 79 -3.49 22.68 18.23
CA ASN A 79 -2.28 22.89 19.02
C ASN A 79 -2.53 22.70 20.53
N SER A 80 -3.51 21.87 20.89
CA SER A 80 -3.75 21.45 22.27
C SER A 80 -2.80 20.31 22.62
N SER A 81 -2.40 20.24 23.90
CA SER A 81 -1.56 19.14 24.36
C SER A 81 -1.86 18.71 25.78
N GLU A 82 -1.95 17.41 25.97
CA GLU A 82 -2.02 16.76 27.27
C GLU A 82 -0.61 16.32 27.67
N LYS A 83 -0.27 16.47 28.95
CA LYS A 83 1.04 16.04 29.48
C LYS A 83 0.87 14.86 30.41
N TYR A 84 1.80 13.92 30.30
CA TYR A 84 2.01 12.82 31.23
C TYR A 84 3.46 12.77 31.69
N LYS A 85 3.70 12.66 33.00
CA LYS A 85 5.05 12.47 33.55
C LYS A 85 5.33 10.97 33.63
N PHE A 86 6.45 10.53 33.06
CA PHE A 86 6.85 9.10 33.08
C PHE A 86 8.19 8.88 33.80
N GLY A 87 9.01 9.90 33.93
CA GLY A 87 10.35 9.81 34.52
C GLY A 87 10.79 11.10 35.21
N GLU A 88 11.96 11.06 35.81
CA GLU A 88 12.66 12.25 36.30
C GLU A 88 13.42 12.93 35.16
N LYS A 89 14.09 14.04 35.48
CA LYS A 89 15.00 14.69 34.53
C LYS A 89 16.13 13.73 34.17
N ASP A 90 16.31 13.53 32.87
CA ASP A 90 17.30 12.66 32.24
C ASP A 90 17.41 13.10 30.77
N ASP A 91 18.20 12.39 29.98
CA ASP A 91 18.48 12.69 28.57
C ASP A 91 17.69 11.74 27.65
N TYR A 92 16.45 12.13 27.28
CA TYR A 92 15.53 11.29 26.51
C TYR A 92 15.49 11.67 25.03
N GLU A 93 15.59 10.68 24.15
CA GLU A 93 15.96 10.94 22.75
C GLU A 93 14.91 10.54 21.73
N GLU A 94 14.20 9.43 21.97
CA GLU A 94 13.18 8.99 21.01
C GLU A 94 12.05 8.27 21.74
N LEU A 95 10.86 8.23 21.13
CA LEU A 95 9.79 7.36 21.60
C LEU A 95 9.22 6.53 20.45
N VAL A 96 8.77 5.33 20.79
CA VAL A 96 8.00 4.46 19.89
C VAL A 96 6.77 3.94 20.61
N LYS A 97 5.66 3.77 19.88
CA LYS A 97 4.43 3.18 20.41
C LYS A 97 4.24 1.76 19.88
N VAL A 98 4.04 0.80 20.78
CA VAL A 98 3.72 -0.60 20.45
C VAL A 98 2.48 -1.02 21.22
N GLY A 99 1.37 -1.27 20.51
CA GLY A 99 0.07 -1.42 21.17
C GLY A 99 -0.26 -0.15 21.93
N ASP A 100 -0.62 -0.25 23.20
CA ASP A 100 -0.88 0.89 24.09
C ASP A 100 0.33 1.33 24.93
N THR A 101 1.48 0.68 24.73
CA THR A 101 2.71 0.96 25.48
C THR A 101 3.62 1.88 24.69
N TYR A 102 4.18 2.88 25.38
CA TYR A 102 5.26 3.71 24.85
C TYR A 102 6.60 3.21 25.36
N TYR A 103 7.61 3.19 24.49
CA TYR A 103 8.99 2.92 24.85
C TYR A 103 9.80 4.16 24.54
N VAL A 104 10.48 4.70 25.55
CA VAL A 104 11.28 5.91 25.43
C VAL A 104 12.75 5.53 25.53
N LEU A 105 13.55 6.00 24.59
CA LEU A 105 15.00 5.87 24.57
C LEU A 105 15.64 6.97 25.42
N ASN A 106 16.63 6.59 26.21
CA ASN A 106 17.58 7.52 26.82
C ASN A 106 18.92 7.46 26.08
N SER A 107 19.71 8.54 26.11
CA SER A 107 20.96 8.66 25.36
C SER A 107 22.01 7.58 25.65
N THR A 108 21.94 6.98 26.84
CA THR A 108 22.80 5.84 27.23
C THR A 108 22.40 4.51 26.60
N GLY A 109 21.26 4.45 25.90
CA GLY A 109 20.68 3.25 25.32
C GLY A 109 19.61 2.59 26.20
N ASP A 110 19.40 3.08 27.42
CA ASP A 110 18.34 2.59 28.30
C ASP A 110 16.97 2.74 27.64
N ILE A 111 16.11 1.73 27.83
CA ILE A 111 14.72 1.76 27.36
C ILE A 111 13.80 1.93 28.56
N VAL A 112 12.93 2.94 28.53
CA VAL A 112 11.91 3.19 29.54
C VAL A 112 10.54 2.81 28.97
N GLU A 113 9.94 1.74 29.52
CA GLU A 113 8.61 1.26 29.15
C GLU A 113 7.52 1.96 29.97
N VAL A 114 6.55 2.54 29.26
CA VAL A 114 5.43 3.32 29.81
C VAL A 114 4.13 2.68 29.33
N SER A 115 3.61 1.74 30.12
CA SER A 115 2.51 0.85 29.71
C SER A 115 1.10 1.41 29.95
N SER A 116 0.95 2.47 30.76
CA SER A 116 -0.38 3.00 31.15
C SER A 116 -0.38 4.51 31.43
N LEU A 117 -0.75 5.33 30.43
CA LEU A 117 -1.13 6.73 30.69
C LEU A 117 -2.48 6.76 31.45
N PRO A 118 -2.70 7.64 32.46
CA PRO A 118 -1.94 8.85 32.78
C PRO A 118 -0.90 8.72 33.92
N ASN A 119 -0.91 7.65 34.71
CA ASN A 119 -0.13 7.52 35.95
C ASN A 119 0.71 6.24 35.97
N THR A 120 1.94 6.30 35.47
CA THR A 120 2.95 5.27 35.73
C THR A 120 4.35 5.86 35.72
N GLN A 121 5.14 5.49 36.72
CA GLN A 121 6.60 5.55 36.63
C GLN A 121 7.04 4.51 35.59
N GLY A 122 7.84 4.93 34.60
CA GLY A 122 8.32 4.03 33.56
C GLY A 122 9.23 2.94 34.12
N THR A 123 9.14 1.74 33.55
CA THR A 123 10.05 0.63 33.88
C THR A 123 11.29 0.74 33.02
N ARG A 124 12.46 0.91 33.65
CA ARG A 124 13.74 1.12 32.95
C ARG A 124 14.50 -0.20 32.77
N TYR A 125 14.88 -0.48 31.54
CA TYR A 125 15.78 -1.57 31.16
C TYR A 125 17.12 -0.96 30.78
N LYS A 126 18.19 -1.39 31.46
CA LYS A 126 19.51 -0.81 31.27
C LYS A 126 20.23 -1.39 30.07
N PHE A 127 20.78 -0.53 29.23
CA PHE A 127 21.68 -0.99 28.17
C PHE A 127 22.95 -1.57 28.80
N PRO A 128 23.47 -2.72 28.33
CA PRO A 128 24.69 -3.31 28.88
C PRO A 128 25.88 -2.36 28.78
N GLU A 129 26.68 -2.28 29.86
CA GLU A 129 27.91 -1.48 29.85
C GLU A 129 28.83 -1.93 28.71
N ASN A 130 29.31 -0.96 27.93
CA ASN A 130 30.22 -1.20 26.80
C ASN A 130 31.39 -0.23 26.88
N GLU A 131 32.61 -0.72 26.64
CA GLU A 131 33.84 0.07 26.62
C GLU A 131 33.79 1.23 25.63
N MET A 132 33.02 1.09 24.55
CA MET A 132 32.93 2.08 23.48
C MET A 132 32.16 3.37 23.84
N LYS A 133 31.38 3.36 24.95
CA LYS A 133 30.52 4.49 25.39
C LYS A 133 29.71 5.09 24.23
N ILE A 134 28.72 4.32 23.78
CA ILE A 134 27.86 4.65 22.64
C ILE A 134 26.77 5.62 23.11
N GLU A 135 26.55 6.68 22.34
CA GLU A 135 25.40 7.56 22.51
C GLU A 135 24.34 7.21 21.45
N PHE A 136 23.11 7.00 21.89
CA PHE A 136 21.97 6.64 21.04
C PHE A 136 21.00 7.80 20.96
N GLU A 137 20.41 8.05 19.79
CA GLU A 137 19.38 9.10 19.67
C GLU A 137 18.12 8.57 19.01
N SER A 138 18.22 7.55 18.16
CA SER A 138 17.07 7.07 17.41
C SER A 138 16.64 5.68 17.85
N LEU A 139 15.32 5.48 17.92
CA LEU A 139 14.65 4.24 18.30
C LEU A 139 13.58 3.92 17.26
N VAL A 140 13.57 2.69 16.74
CA VAL A 140 12.61 2.28 15.70
C VAL A 140 12.00 0.94 16.06
N TYR A 141 10.68 0.80 15.92
CA TYR A 141 10.00 -0.48 16.10
C TYR A 141 10.01 -1.32 14.82
N TYR A 142 10.65 -2.48 14.87
CA TYR A 142 10.65 -3.47 13.80
C TYR A 142 9.57 -4.54 14.08
N LYS A 143 8.37 -4.31 13.53
CA LYS A 143 7.17 -5.12 13.78
C LYS A 143 7.31 -6.59 13.39
N ASN A 144 8.02 -6.89 12.30
CA ASN A 144 8.20 -8.25 11.78
C ASN A 144 9.00 -9.17 12.70
N ILE A 145 9.91 -8.60 13.50
CA ILE A 145 10.75 -9.34 14.45
C ILE A 145 10.43 -9.00 15.91
N ASN A 146 9.44 -8.13 16.15
CA ASN A 146 9.02 -7.67 17.46
C ASN A 146 10.17 -7.13 18.32
N LYS A 147 11.05 -6.30 17.72
CA LYS A 147 12.19 -5.69 18.40
C LYS A 147 12.20 -4.17 18.25
N LEU A 148 12.77 -3.48 19.24
CA LEU A 148 13.17 -2.08 19.11
C LEU A 148 14.62 -2.02 18.64
N ILE A 149 14.89 -1.19 17.65
CA ILE A 149 16.23 -0.99 17.09
C ILE A 149 16.73 0.39 17.50
N LEU A 150 17.84 0.42 18.23
CA LEU A 150 18.50 1.62 18.71
C LEU A 150 19.62 1.98 17.75
N ILE A 151 19.70 3.23 17.30
CA ILE A 151 20.71 3.70 16.33
C ILE A 151 21.62 4.74 16.99
N SER A 152 22.93 4.53 16.89
CA SER A 152 23.92 5.41 17.52
C SER A 152 24.03 6.76 16.82
N LYS A 153 24.09 7.85 17.59
CA LYS A 153 24.46 9.20 17.15
C LYS A 153 25.94 9.29 16.80
N ASP A 154 26.74 8.84 17.76
CA ASP A 154 28.18 8.95 17.76
C ASP A 154 28.79 7.83 18.60
N GLN A 155 30.04 7.54 18.30
CA GLN A 155 30.87 6.63 19.09
C GLN A 155 32.22 7.32 19.22
N ARG A 156 32.90 7.20 20.38
CA ARG A 156 34.13 7.96 20.67
C ARG A 156 35.29 7.74 19.68
N SER A 157 35.16 6.86 18.69
CA SER A 157 36.05 6.76 17.53
C SER A 157 35.53 7.58 16.34
N ARG A 158 36.32 8.55 15.87
CA ARG A 158 36.03 9.35 14.66
C ARG A 158 35.83 8.51 13.37
N ALA A 159 36.26 7.25 13.38
CA ALA A 159 36.11 6.32 12.27
C ALA A 159 34.94 5.34 12.43
N ALA A 160 34.16 5.42 13.52
CA ALA A 160 33.08 4.48 13.76
C ALA A 160 31.88 4.74 12.86
N ASP A 161 31.36 3.65 12.31
CA ASP A 161 30.12 3.59 11.54
C ASP A 161 28.90 3.93 12.42
N ILE A 162 27.76 4.18 11.79
CA ILE A 162 26.49 4.30 12.53
C ILE A 162 26.03 2.87 12.82
N SER A 163 26.03 2.47 14.09
CA SER A 163 25.68 1.12 14.51
C SER A 163 24.27 1.07 15.07
N ALA A 164 23.59 -0.04 14.79
CA ALA A 164 22.30 -0.37 15.38
C ALA A 164 22.39 -1.57 16.30
N TYR A 165 21.64 -1.53 17.40
CA TYR A 165 21.50 -2.60 18.38
C TYR A 165 20.01 -2.91 18.57
N SER A 166 19.67 -4.06 19.16
CA SER A 166 18.28 -4.45 19.31
C SER A 166 17.89 -4.71 20.76
N PHE A 167 16.65 -4.39 21.09
CA PHE A 167 15.97 -4.76 22.33
C PHE A 167 14.75 -5.62 21.98
N ASP A 168 14.72 -6.84 22.50
CA ASP A 168 13.65 -7.80 22.24
C ASP A 168 12.46 -7.52 23.16
N LEU A 169 11.28 -7.25 22.58
CA LEU A 169 10.09 -6.91 23.35
C LEU A 169 9.47 -8.11 24.07
N GLY A 170 9.74 -9.33 23.61
CA GLY A 170 9.25 -10.56 24.23
C GLY A 170 10.07 -10.97 25.45
N THR A 171 11.41 -10.93 25.33
CA THR A 171 12.31 -11.29 26.45
C THR A 171 12.68 -10.12 27.34
N LYS A 172 12.44 -8.88 26.89
CA LYS A 172 12.84 -7.63 27.55
C LYS A 172 14.35 -7.54 27.79
N GLN A 173 15.13 -8.02 26.82
CA GLN A 173 16.59 -8.05 26.88
C GLN A 173 17.21 -7.37 25.65
N PHE A 174 18.36 -6.74 25.86
CA PHE A 174 19.20 -6.23 24.79
C PHE A 174 20.00 -7.34 24.13
N ASP A 175 20.16 -7.24 22.82
CA ASP A 175 21.19 -7.94 22.06
C ASP A 175 22.44 -7.05 22.00
N THR A 176 23.57 -7.56 22.50
CA THR A 176 24.85 -6.86 22.46
C THR A 176 25.53 -6.96 21.10
N ALA A 177 25.07 -7.84 20.21
CA ALA A 177 25.56 -7.89 18.85
C ALA A 177 25.01 -6.72 18.04
N ILE A 178 25.84 -6.20 17.13
CA ILE A 178 25.43 -5.19 16.17
C ILE A 178 24.36 -5.80 15.26
N PHE A 179 23.18 -5.18 15.23
CA PHE A 179 22.07 -5.57 14.38
C PHE A 179 22.32 -5.20 12.91
N PHE A 180 22.77 -3.97 12.66
CA PHE A 180 23.36 -3.55 11.38
C PHE A 180 24.34 -2.40 11.58
N ASN A 181 25.16 -2.12 10.55
CA ASN A 181 26.01 -0.94 10.48
C ASN A 181 25.75 -0.18 9.17
N ILE A 182 25.73 1.15 9.25
CA ILE A 182 25.73 2.05 8.10
C ILE A 182 27.12 2.66 7.97
N PRO A 183 27.92 2.26 6.97
CA PRO A 183 29.30 2.71 6.92
C PRO A 183 29.39 4.19 6.58
N LYS A 184 30.04 5.00 7.42
CA LYS A 184 30.14 6.47 7.18
C LYS A 184 30.83 6.77 5.84
N ARG A 185 31.73 5.90 5.40
CA ARG A 185 32.37 5.97 4.07
C ARG A 185 31.34 6.03 2.93
N THR A 186 30.23 5.29 3.01
CA THR A 186 29.19 5.27 1.97
C THR A 186 28.46 6.62 1.87
N ILE A 187 28.30 7.29 3.01
CA ILE A 187 27.70 8.63 3.11
C ILE A 187 28.65 9.66 2.48
N PHE A 188 29.94 9.63 2.85
CA PHE A 188 30.95 10.55 2.30
C PHE A 188 31.10 10.43 0.78
N GLN A 189 31.10 9.20 0.25
CA GLN A 189 31.16 8.96 -1.19
C GLN A 189 29.99 9.59 -1.93
N LYS A 190 28.77 9.53 -1.36
CA LYS A 190 27.59 10.16 -1.96
C LYS A 190 27.60 11.69 -1.83
N LEU A 191 28.12 12.24 -0.74
CA LEU A 191 28.19 13.70 -0.53
C LEU A 191 29.30 14.40 -1.32
N GLN A 192 30.28 13.65 -1.84
CA GLN A 192 31.51 14.17 -2.45
C GLN A 192 32.22 15.20 -1.56
N SER A 193 32.06 15.06 -0.23
CA SER A 193 32.58 15.96 0.78
C SER A 193 32.97 15.13 2.01
N TYR A 194 34.13 15.46 2.57
CA TYR A 194 34.69 14.78 3.74
C TYR A 194 34.18 15.37 5.07
N SER A 195 33.06 16.11 5.09
CA SER A 195 32.52 16.59 6.35
C SER A 195 32.01 15.39 7.17
N ASN A 196 32.62 15.15 8.32
CA ASN A 196 32.32 14.06 9.28
C ASN A 196 30.93 14.15 9.94
N ASP A 197 30.07 15.02 9.44
CA ASP A 197 28.89 15.49 10.13
C ASP A 197 27.68 14.71 9.63
N CYS A 198 27.56 13.45 10.04
CA CYS A 198 26.31 12.70 9.94
C CYS A 198 26.07 12.06 11.30
N LYS A 199 25.33 12.77 12.15
CA LYS A 199 24.88 12.25 13.45
C LYS A 199 23.37 12.08 13.41
N PRO A 200 22.89 10.83 13.33
CA PRO A 200 21.47 10.53 13.46
C PRO A 200 20.88 11.18 14.72
N SER A 201 19.70 11.75 14.57
CA SER A 201 18.87 12.24 15.67
C SER A 201 17.60 11.38 15.77
N ALA A 202 16.91 11.18 14.65
CA ALA A 202 15.68 10.39 14.63
C ALA A 202 15.61 9.39 13.47
N ALA A 203 14.80 8.35 13.63
CA ALA A 203 14.58 7.36 12.58
C ALA A 203 13.18 6.77 12.61
N ALA A 204 12.66 6.40 11.44
CA ALA A 204 11.36 5.74 11.31
C ALA A 204 11.31 4.85 10.06
N ILE A 205 10.48 3.81 10.09
CA ILE A 205 10.17 2.99 8.90
C ILE A 205 8.93 3.56 8.22
N SER A 206 9.03 3.81 6.93
CA SER A 206 7.89 4.20 6.10
C SER A 206 6.93 3.01 5.94
N PRO A 207 5.64 3.14 6.31
CA PRO A 207 4.67 2.04 6.19
C PRO A 207 4.35 1.71 4.73
N VAL A 208 4.54 2.67 3.81
CA VAL A 208 4.24 2.48 2.38
C VAL A 208 5.41 1.84 1.64
N THR A 209 6.64 2.25 1.93
CA THR A 209 7.82 1.78 1.19
C THR A 209 8.59 0.68 1.91
N GLY A 210 8.35 0.47 3.20
CA GLY A 210 9.12 -0.43 4.06
C GLY A 210 10.56 0.03 4.32
N LYS A 211 10.96 1.22 3.87
CA LYS A 211 12.33 1.73 4.00
C LYS A 211 12.56 2.43 5.33
N LEU A 212 13.79 2.36 5.81
CA LEU A 212 14.27 3.06 7.01
C LEU A 212 14.70 4.48 6.62
N TYR A 213 14.04 5.47 7.19
CA TYR A 213 14.39 6.88 7.05
C TYR A 213 15.12 7.31 8.32
N ILE A 214 16.29 7.93 8.16
CA ILE A 214 17.09 8.45 9.28
C ILE A 214 17.36 9.92 9.02
N VAL A 215 16.97 10.76 9.96
CA VAL A 215 17.31 12.18 9.97
C VAL A 215 18.56 12.37 10.81
N ALA A 216 19.49 13.17 10.29
CA ALA A 216 20.70 13.57 11.00
C ALA A 216 20.70 15.08 11.21
N SER A 217 20.48 15.50 12.46
CA SER A 217 20.50 16.91 12.87
C SER A 217 21.85 17.54 12.56
N VAL A 218 22.94 16.92 13.02
CA VAL A 218 24.31 17.30 12.62
C VAL A 218 24.62 16.72 11.24
N GLY A 219 24.86 17.63 10.30
CA GLY A 219 24.95 17.31 8.87
C GLY A 219 23.76 17.79 8.07
N ARG A 220 22.59 17.89 8.71
CA ARG A 220 21.30 18.18 8.08
C ARG A 220 21.09 17.26 6.89
N LEU A 221 21.00 15.96 7.17
CA LEU A 221 20.86 14.93 6.15
C LEU A 221 19.59 14.12 6.39
N LEU A 222 18.99 13.63 5.32
CA LEU A 222 18.01 12.56 5.33
C LEU A 222 18.58 11.37 4.57
N LEU A 223 18.75 10.26 5.27
CA LEU A 223 19.19 8.98 4.73
C LEU A 223 17.94 8.12 4.49
N ILE A 224 17.89 7.48 3.32
CA ILE A 224 16.92 6.42 3.04
C ILE A 224 17.71 5.12 2.86
N CYS A 225 17.45 4.19 3.76
CA CYS A 225 18.10 2.90 3.83
C CYS A 225 17.06 1.78 3.65
N THR A 226 17.56 0.62 3.26
CA THR A 226 16.87 -0.65 3.48
C THR A 226 16.73 -0.94 5.00
N PRO A 227 15.80 -1.82 5.42
CA PRO A 227 15.65 -2.19 6.84
C PRO A 227 16.91 -2.75 7.50
N ASP A 228 17.85 -3.32 6.74
CA ASP A 228 19.15 -3.83 7.21
C ASP A 228 20.27 -2.76 7.17
N GLY A 229 19.92 -1.48 7.01
CA GLY A 229 20.85 -0.36 7.14
C GLY A 229 21.67 -0.04 5.89
N LYS A 230 21.45 -0.73 4.75
CA LYS A 230 22.14 -0.38 3.51
C LYS A 230 21.57 0.91 2.92
N LEU A 231 22.42 1.93 2.80
CA LEU A 231 22.11 3.26 2.28
C LEU A 231 21.75 3.22 0.78
N GLU A 232 20.53 3.67 0.44
CA GLU A 232 20.06 3.77 -0.95
C GLU A 232 20.11 5.22 -1.45
N LYS A 233 19.46 6.13 -0.73
CA LYS A 233 19.36 7.55 -1.10
C LYS A 233 19.81 8.44 0.04
N LEU A 234 20.29 9.62 -0.31
CA LEU A 234 20.81 10.61 0.63
C LEU A 234 20.43 12.01 0.14
N TYR A 235 19.82 12.80 1.02
CA TYR A 235 19.38 14.16 0.73
C TYR A 235 19.99 15.12 1.75
N LYS A 236 20.42 16.29 1.29
CA LYS A 236 20.73 17.41 2.18
C LYS A 236 19.43 18.10 2.55
N LEU A 237 19.25 18.39 3.82
CA LEU A 237 18.13 19.14 4.35
C LEU A 237 18.47 20.64 4.34
N ASN A 238 17.48 21.47 4.00
CA ASN A 238 17.65 22.91 4.00
C ASN A 238 17.76 23.44 5.43
N PRO A 239 18.87 24.11 5.83
CA PRO A 239 19.03 24.61 7.19
C PRO A 239 17.97 25.62 7.64
N ALA A 240 17.32 26.33 6.71
CA ALA A 240 16.24 27.25 7.04
C ALA A 240 14.92 26.53 7.36
N GLN A 241 14.72 25.33 6.80
CA GLN A 241 13.54 24.49 7.05
C GLN A 241 13.77 23.54 8.21
N PHE A 242 14.98 23.00 8.30
CA PHE A 242 15.41 22.02 9.29
C PHE A 242 16.59 22.58 10.09
N PRO A 243 16.36 23.59 10.95
CA PRO A 243 17.42 24.18 11.76
C PRO A 243 18.05 23.14 12.71
N GLN A 244 17.21 22.29 13.30
CA GLN A 244 17.60 21.23 14.22
C GLN A 244 16.53 20.13 14.23
N PRO A 245 16.55 19.20 13.26
CA PRO A 245 15.53 18.17 13.17
C PRO A 245 15.80 17.02 14.15
N GLU A 246 14.86 16.76 15.06
CA GLU A 246 15.05 15.83 16.20
C GLU A 246 14.01 14.70 16.29
N GLY A 247 13.07 14.62 15.35
CA GLY A 247 12.06 13.56 15.34
C GLY A 247 11.57 13.29 13.92
N ILE A 248 11.24 12.03 13.63
CA ILE A 248 10.60 11.63 12.37
C ILE A 248 9.56 10.53 12.60
N THR A 249 8.39 10.65 11.99
CA THR A 249 7.37 9.59 11.98
C THR A 249 6.60 9.61 10.67
N PHE A 250 5.86 8.54 10.42
CA PHE A 250 4.92 8.45 9.31
C PHE A 250 3.49 8.23 9.81
N ALA A 251 2.52 8.77 9.07
CA ALA A 251 1.16 8.27 9.11
C ALA A 251 1.01 7.02 8.23
N ASP A 252 -0.02 6.22 8.46
CA ASP A 252 -0.30 4.99 7.71
C ASP A 252 -0.44 5.23 6.20
N ASN A 253 -0.92 6.42 5.82
CA ASN A 253 -1.07 6.86 4.44
C ASN A 253 0.25 7.36 3.78
N GLY A 254 1.37 7.23 4.47
CA GLY A 254 2.71 7.62 4.03
C GLY A 254 3.11 9.05 4.36
N ASP A 255 2.22 9.92 4.87
CA ASP A 255 2.59 11.30 5.20
C ASP A 255 3.74 11.32 6.21
N MET A 256 4.80 12.06 5.88
CA MET A 256 6.00 12.16 6.71
C MET A 256 5.92 13.37 7.62
N PHE A 257 6.28 13.20 8.88
CA PHE A 257 6.35 14.26 9.87
C PHE A 257 7.78 14.35 10.39
N ILE A 258 8.34 15.56 10.44
CA ILE A 258 9.66 15.83 11.02
C ILE A 258 9.54 16.96 12.03
N SER A 259 9.95 16.75 13.28
CA SER A 259 10.03 17.83 14.28
C SER A 259 11.35 18.58 14.16
N ASN A 260 11.32 19.87 14.50
CA ASN A 260 12.50 20.66 14.80
C ASN A 260 12.43 21.16 16.24
N GLU A 261 13.55 21.04 16.94
CA GLU A 261 13.78 21.69 18.21
C GLU A 261 13.78 23.23 18.04
N GLY A 262 13.38 23.92 19.09
CA GLY A 262 13.29 25.37 19.11
C GLY A 262 14.50 26.02 19.75
N LEU A 263 15.65 26.05 19.05
CA LEU A 263 16.89 26.78 19.44
C LEU A 263 16.64 28.22 19.96
N ASP A 264 16.90 29.24 19.14
CA ASP A 264 16.57 30.65 19.40
C ASP A 264 15.14 30.99 18.92
N GLY A 265 14.44 29.99 18.37
CA GLY A 265 13.20 30.14 17.61
C GLY A 265 12.00 29.49 18.28
N LYS A 266 11.16 28.85 17.46
CA LYS A 266 10.03 28.04 17.93
C LYS A 266 10.22 26.62 17.45
N ALA A 267 9.94 25.65 18.30
CA ALA A 267 9.83 24.27 17.87
C ALA A 267 8.69 24.10 16.87
N THR A 268 8.90 23.24 15.88
CA THR A 268 7.94 23.02 14.79
C THR A 268 7.80 21.54 14.47
N ILE A 269 6.65 21.16 13.91
CA ILE A 269 6.49 19.89 13.18
C ILE A 269 6.16 20.23 11.74
N LEU A 270 6.93 19.66 10.82
CA LEU A 270 6.75 19.75 9.38
C LEU A 270 6.04 18.49 8.90
N LYS A 271 4.87 18.63 8.29
CA LYS A 271 4.16 17.54 7.61
C LYS A 271 4.40 17.64 6.12
N PHE A 272 4.89 16.57 5.52
CA PHE A 272 5.07 16.40 4.08
C PHE A 272 4.06 15.36 3.58
N PRO A 273 3.01 15.78 2.87
CA PRO A 273 2.07 14.86 2.27
C PRO A 273 2.76 13.90 1.31
N TYR A 274 2.45 12.61 1.40
CA TYR A 274 2.99 11.61 0.49
C TYR A 274 2.32 11.71 -0.88
N SER A 275 3.09 12.05 -1.89
CA SER A 275 2.64 12.13 -3.29
C SER A 275 2.95 10.87 -4.09
N GLY A 276 3.63 9.88 -3.49
CA GLY A 276 3.82 8.54 -4.08
C GLY A 276 2.59 7.65 -3.92
N ARG A 277 1.53 8.16 -3.26
CA ARG A 277 0.19 7.61 -3.46
C ARG A 277 -0.05 7.66 -4.96
N LYS A 278 -0.34 6.51 -5.57
CA LYS A 278 -1.24 6.50 -6.72
C LYS A 278 -2.62 6.94 -6.21
N GLN A 279 -2.72 8.20 -5.80
CA GLN A 279 -4.00 8.87 -5.78
C GLN A 279 -4.43 8.86 -7.25
N PRO A 280 -5.59 8.31 -7.59
CA PRO A 280 -6.27 8.80 -8.78
C PRO A 280 -6.66 10.26 -8.49
N ARG A 281 -5.69 11.17 -8.47
CA ARG A 281 -5.93 12.57 -8.78
C ARG A 281 -6.10 12.58 -10.28
N LEU A 282 -7.32 12.28 -10.70
CA LEU A 282 -7.80 12.74 -11.98
C LEU A 282 -7.87 14.26 -11.85
N ASP A 283 -6.74 14.95 -12.08
CA ASP A 283 -6.78 16.35 -12.48
C ASP A 283 -7.76 16.41 -13.65
N ALA A 284 -8.76 17.30 -13.58
CA ALA A 284 -9.88 17.33 -14.51
C ALA A 284 -9.37 17.24 -15.97
N GLY A 285 -9.54 16.06 -16.60
CA GLY A 285 -9.13 15.78 -17.97
C GLY A 285 -8.01 14.74 -18.18
N GLN A 286 -7.34 14.21 -17.15
CA GLN A 286 -6.42 13.08 -17.31
C GLN A 286 -7.10 11.75 -17.03
N THR A 287 -6.87 10.73 -17.87
CA THR A 287 -7.36 9.36 -17.67
C THR A 287 -6.17 8.45 -17.42
N GLU A 288 -6.12 7.83 -16.24
CA GLU A 288 -5.13 6.81 -15.91
C GLU A 288 -5.73 5.43 -16.16
N ARG A 289 -4.96 4.54 -16.79
CA ARG A 289 -5.35 3.14 -17.02
C ARG A 289 -4.65 2.28 -15.98
N LEU A 290 -5.44 1.52 -15.25
CA LEU A 290 -4.99 0.62 -14.20
C LEU A 290 -5.43 -0.82 -14.51
N PRO A 291 -4.61 -1.85 -14.21
CA PRO A 291 -3.26 -1.75 -13.64
C PRO A 291 -2.25 -1.01 -14.53
N ALA A 292 -1.25 -0.36 -13.92
CA ALA A 292 -0.21 0.36 -14.67
C ALA A 292 0.77 -0.64 -15.32
N ASP A 293 1.23 -0.30 -16.53
CA ASP A 293 2.00 -1.20 -17.40
C ASP A 293 1.23 -2.51 -17.74
N VAL A 294 1.74 -3.36 -18.65
CA VAL A 294 1.04 -4.57 -19.14
C VAL A 294 0.95 -5.69 -18.07
N CYS A 295 0.94 -5.31 -16.79
CA CYS A 295 0.91 -6.20 -15.65
C CYS A 295 -0.51 -6.63 -15.31
N PRO A 296 -0.69 -7.84 -14.76
CA PRO A 296 -2.02 -8.40 -14.51
C PRO A 296 -2.72 -7.84 -13.26
N GLY A 297 -2.01 -7.11 -12.39
CA GLY A 297 -2.43 -6.86 -11.02
C GLY A 297 -2.32 -8.11 -10.12
N PRO A 298 -2.93 -8.11 -8.93
CA PRO A 298 -3.81 -7.07 -8.39
C PRO A 298 -3.04 -5.82 -7.97
N GLU A 299 -3.53 -4.66 -8.41
CA GLU A 299 -3.04 -3.37 -7.94
C GLU A 299 -3.95 -2.86 -6.81
N GLU A 300 -3.39 -2.69 -5.62
CA GLU A 300 -4.09 -2.17 -4.45
C GLU A 300 -3.92 -0.67 -4.32
N ILE A 301 -5.04 0.04 -4.16
CA ILE A 301 -5.10 1.49 -4.09
C ILE A 301 -5.92 1.89 -2.87
N ALA A 302 -5.27 2.51 -1.89
CA ALA A 302 -5.95 3.10 -0.75
C ALA A 302 -6.69 4.37 -1.17
N ILE A 303 -8.02 4.31 -1.21
CA ILE A 303 -8.88 5.48 -1.49
C ILE A 303 -9.04 6.33 -0.24
N SER A 304 -9.23 5.68 0.91
CA SER A 304 -9.22 6.28 2.25
C SER A 304 -8.87 5.23 3.30
N ASP A 305 -8.82 5.63 4.57
CA ASP A 305 -8.60 4.68 5.69
C ASP A 305 -9.70 3.63 5.80
N LYS A 306 -10.87 3.85 5.17
CA LYS A 306 -12.05 2.96 5.20
C LYS A 306 -12.38 2.31 3.84
N ILE A 307 -11.69 2.68 2.76
CA ILE A 307 -12.01 2.20 1.41
C ILE A 307 -10.73 1.84 0.67
N THR A 308 -10.67 0.60 0.19
CA THR A 308 -9.57 0.11 -0.66
C THR A 308 -10.14 -0.31 -2.01
N LEU A 309 -9.51 0.14 -3.08
CA LEU A 309 -9.77 -0.31 -4.46
C LEU A 309 -8.71 -1.33 -4.85
N VAL A 310 -9.13 -2.45 -5.42
CA VAL A 310 -8.26 -3.47 -6.00
C VAL A 310 -8.61 -3.64 -7.46
N VAL A 311 -7.64 -3.45 -8.35
CA VAL A 311 -7.85 -3.52 -9.80
C VAL A 311 -7.05 -4.68 -10.37
N ILE A 312 -7.66 -5.47 -11.25
CA ILE A 312 -6.97 -6.52 -12.02
C ILE A 312 -7.18 -6.35 -13.51
N ASP A 313 -6.20 -6.78 -14.29
CA ASP A 313 -6.41 -7.01 -15.72
C ASP A 313 -7.05 -8.38 -15.95
N SER A 314 -8.38 -8.41 -15.94
CA SER A 314 -9.11 -9.63 -16.32
C SER A 314 -8.84 -10.08 -17.76
N GLN A 315 -8.42 -9.19 -18.67
CA GLN A 315 -8.07 -9.57 -20.05
C GLN A 315 -6.83 -10.46 -20.04
N TRP A 316 -5.82 -10.12 -19.22
CA TRP A 316 -4.62 -10.94 -19.01
C TRP A 316 -4.93 -12.39 -18.64
N TRP A 317 -5.95 -12.61 -17.82
CA TRP A 317 -6.37 -13.97 -17.47
C TRP A 317 -6.93 -14.72 -18.69
N LEU A 318 -7.76 -14.03 -19.48
CA LEU A 318 -8.51 -14.62 -20.58
C LEU A 318 -7.65 -14.88 -21.83
N HIS A 319 -6.64 -14.05 -22.13
CA HIS A 319 -5.78 -14.30 -23.30
C HIS A 319 -4.62 -15.26 -22.99
N LYS A 320 -4.10 -15.94 -24.03
CA LYS A 320 -3.03 -16.96 -23.90
C LYS A 320 -1.68 -16.54 -24.50
N VAL A 321 -1.63 -15.41 -25.20
CA VAL A 321 -0.48 -14.91 -25.95
C VAL A 321 0.08 -13.67 -25.26
N ASP A 322 1.36 -13.33 -25.39
CA ASP A 322 1.92 -12.04 -24.93
C ASP A 322 1.73 -11.74 -23.43
N LYS A 323 1.90 -12.74 -22.56
CA LYS A 323 1.95 -12.54 -21.11
C LYS A 323 3.36 -12.11 -20.68
N PRO A 324 3.49 -11.18 -19.71
CA PRO A 324 4.77 -10.88 -19.08
C PRO A 324 5.39 -12.17 -18.50
N GLY A 325 6.68 -12.41 -18.80
CA GLY A 325 7.38 -13.63 -18.37
C GLY A 325 7.91 -13.54 -16.93
N VAL A 326 8.53 -14.60 -16.42
CA VAL A 326 9.08 -14.70 -15.04
C VAL A 326 10.20 -13.66 -14.71
N GLY A 327 10.51 -12.74 -15.63
CA GLY A 327 11.45 -11.63 -15.44
C GLY A 327 10.86 -10.23 -15.68
N SER A 328 9.54 -10.09 -15.87
CA SER A 328 8.91 -8.76 -15.85
C SER A 328 8.90 -8.18 -14.44
N GLY A 329 8.96 -6.85 -14.33
CA GLY A 329 8.83 -6.13 -13.06
C GLY A 329 7.42 -6.14 -12.47
N CYS A 330 6.57 -7.11 -12.83
CA CYS A 330 5.22 -7.27 -12.31
C CYS A 330 5.25 -8.11 -11.03
N ASP A 331 4.44 -7.72 -10.03
CA ASP A 331 4.33 -8.41 -8.74
C ASP A 331 3.77 -9.84 -8.85
N ALA A 332 2.94 -10.09 -9.87
CA ALA A 332 2.43 -11.41 -10.20
C ALA A 332 2.64 -11.70 -11.69
N ASN A 333 3.18 -12.88 -12.00
CA ASN A 333 3.46 -13.34 -13.36
C ASN A 333 2.68 -14.64 -13.70
N THR A 334 2.06 -15.27 -12.70
CA THR A 334 1.24 -16.47 -12.87
C THR A 334 -0.16 -16.33 -12.25
N GLU A 335 -1.12 -17.13 -12.71
CA GLU A 335 -2.48 -17.17 -12.12
C GLU A 335 -2.45 -17.49 -10.62
N ALA A 336 -1.55 -18.37 -10.20
CA ALA A 336 -1.39 -18.76 -8.79
C ALA A 336 -0.81 -17.61 -7.94
N GLU A 337 0.21 -16.92 -8.44
CA GLU A 337 0.77 -15.73 -7.78
C GLU A 337 -0.28 -14.62 -7.68
N LEU A 338 -1.04 -14.37 -8.76
CA LEU A 338 -2.12 -13.38 -8.77
C LEU A 338 -3.14 -13.67 -7.66
N LEU A 339 -3.58 -14.93 -7.55
CA LEU A 339 -4.51 -15.35 -6.50
C LEU A 339 -3.89 -15.24 -5.10
N SER A 340 -2.61 -15.55 -4.94
CA SER A 340 -1.91 -15.44 -3.66
C SER A 340 -1.79 -13.98 -3.19
N VAL A 341 -1.39 -13.07 -4.08
CA VAL A 341 -1.29 -11.64 -3.75
C VAL A 341 -2.69 -11.06 -3.49
N LEU A 342 -3.70 -11.46 -4.27
CA LEU A 342 -5.08 -11.03 -4.05
C LEU A 342 -5.60 -11.49 -2.69
N GLN A 343 -5.31 -12.73 -2.31
CA GLN A 343 -5.66 -13.31 -1.03
C GLN A 343 -5.07 -12.48 0.14
N GLU A 344 -3.79 -12.10 0.05
CA GLU A 344 -3.14 -11.23 1.05
C GLU A 344 -3.77 -9.83 1.12
N ILE A 345 -4.10 -9.24 -0.04
CA ILE A 345 -4.78 -7.93 -0.11
C ILE A 345 -6.17 -8.00 0.54
N VAL A 346 -6.93 -9.07 0.27
CA VAL A 346 -8.26 -9.26 0.84
C VAL A 346 -8.17 -9.40 2.36
N ASP A 347 -7.23 -10.21 2.86
CA ASP A 347 -7.11 -10.46 4.29
C ASP A 347 -6.61 -9.22 5.06
N ARG A 348 -5.72 -8.40 4.47
CA ARG A 348 -5.20 -7.19 5.13
C ARG A 348 -6.17 -6.00 5.16
N ASN A 349 -7.25 -6.05 4.38
CA ASN A 349 -8.28 -5.01 4.32
C ASN A 349 -9.64 -5.47 4.86
N GLU A 350 -9.67 -6.54 5.67
CA GLU A 350 -10.90 -7.13 6.22
C GLU A 350 -11.84 -6.11 6.89
N ASP A 351 -11.29 -5.02 7.45
CA ASP A 351 -11.99 -3.97 8.18
C ASP A 351 -12.47 -2.78 7.33
N LYS A 352 -12.29 -2.84 6.00
CA LYS A 352 -12.59 -1.75 5.06
C LYS A 352 -13.68 -2.12 4.06
N LEU A 353 -14.20 -1.14 3.32
CA LEU A 353 -14.91 -1.39 2.06
C LEU A 353 -13.90 -1.83 1.00
N LEU A 354 -14.04 -3.04 0.48
CA LEU A 354 -13.22 -3.52 -0.62
C LEU A 354 -13.98 -3.34 -1.95
N LEU A 355 -13.52 -2.41 -2.77
CA LEU A 355 -13.98 -2.28 -4.15
C LEU A 355 -13.08 -3.12 -5.05
N PHE A 356 -13.62 -4.16 -5.68
CA PHE A 356 -12.86 -5.00 -6.60
C PHE A 356 -13.25 -4.69 -8.04
N ALA A 357 -12.32 -4.17 -8.84
CA ALA A 357 -12.55 -3.74 -10.21
C ALA A 357 -11.88 -4.66 -11.23
N ALA A 358 -12.66 -5.10 -12.23
CA ALA A 358 -12.20 -5.85 -13.38
C ALA A 358 -12.94 -5.38 -14.64
N HIS A 359 -12.39 -5.58 -15.83
CA HIS A 359 -13.15 -5.28 -17.06
C HIS A 359 -14.35 -6.24 -17.21
N HIS A 360 -14.10 -7.53 -17.02
CA HIS A 360 -15.06 -8.62 -17.23
C HIS A 360 -15.95 -8.87 -15.98
N PRO A 361 -17.30 -8.87 -16.12
CA PRO A 361 -18.22 -9.05 -14.99
C PRO A 361 -18.27 -10.50 -14.47
N PHE A 362 -18.26 -10.65 -13.15
CA PHE A 362 -18.44 -11.97 -12.52
C PHE A 362 -19.85 -12.54 -12.72
N VAL A 363 -20.85 -11.65 -12.65
CA VAL A 363 -22.27 -11.93 -12.85
C VAL A 363 -22.85 -10.85 -13.77
N THR A 364 -23.67 -11.26 -14.75
CA THR A 364 -24.37 -10.35 -15.68
C THR A 364 -25.60 -11.04 -16.25
N PHE A 365 -26.67 -10.28 -16.44
CA PHE A 365 -27.90 -10.67 -17.16
C PHE A 365 -27.97 -10.10 -18.58
N GLY A 366 -26.83 -9.65 -19.10
CA GLY A 366 -26.64 -9.14 -20.45
C GLY A 366 -26.25 -10.22 -21.47
N ARG A 367 -25.91 -9.76 -22.68
CA ARG A 367 -25.68 -10.64 -23.83
C ARG A 367 -24.41 -11.48 -23.67
N HIS A 368 -23.38 -10.98 -22.98
CA HIS A 368 -22.18 -11.77 -22.66
C HIS A 368 -22.42 -12.77 -21.52
N GLY A 369 -23.47 -12.58 -20.73
CA GLY A 369 -24.09 -13.57 -19.86
C GLY A 369 -24.75 -14.74 -20.61
N GLY A 370 -24.97 -14.58 -21.91
CA GLY A 370 -25.70 -15.52 -22.75
C GLY A 370 -27.21 -15.45 -22.55
N TYR A 371 -27.72 -14.28 -22.17
CA TYR A 371 -29.13 -13.93 -22.12
C TYR A 371 -29.53 -13.25 -23.44
N TYR A 372 -30.51 -13.82 -24.13
CA TYR A 372 -30.93 -13.41 -25.46
C TYR A 372 -32.44 -13.24 -25.52
N ASN A 373 -32.89 -12.22 -26.23
CA ASN A 373 -34.31 -11.91 -26.39
C ASN A 373 -34.96 -12.83 -27.44
N LEU A 374 -36.29 -12.92 -27.43
CA LEU A 374 -37.06 -13.74 -28.38
C LEU A 374 -36.68 -13.41 -29.85
N LYS A 375 -36.39 -12.14 -30.16
CA LYS A 375 -35.89 -11.69 -31.46
C LYS A 375 -34.61 -12.43 -31.87
N GLN A 376 -33.66 -12.62 -30.97
CA GLN A 376 -32.36 -13.25 -31.26
C GLN A 376 -32.49 -14.77 -31.37
N HIS A 377 -33.44 -15.37 -30.66
CA HIS A 377 -33.79 -16.78 -30.83
C HIS A 377 -34.45 -17.08 -32.18
N ILE A 378 -35.22 -16.12 -32.71
CA ILE A 378 -35.88 -16.25 -34.01
C ILE A 378 -34.94 -15.81 -35.14
N PHE A 379 -34.13 -14.76 -34.96
CA PHE A 379 -33.27 -14.15 -35.99
C PHE A 379 -31.79 -14.05 -35.52
N PRO A 380 -31.08 -15.18 -35.38
CA PRO A 380 -29.75 -15.22 -34.76
C PRO A 380 -28.66 -14.47 -35.55
N PHE A 381 -28.81 -14.31 -36.87
CA PHE A 381 -27.81 -13.63 -37.69
C PHE A 381 -27.87 -12.10 -37.60
N THR A 382 -28.88 -11.54 -36.93
CA THR A 382 -28.90 -10.11 -36.61
C THR A 382 -27.73 -9.69 -35.73
N GLU A 383 -27.06 -10.65 -35.06
CA GLU A 383 -25.81 -10.48 -34.32
C GLU A 383 -24.60 -10.13 -35.21
N LEU A 384 -24.53 -10.70 -36.41
CA LEU A 384 -23.43 -10.47 -37.35
C LEU A 384 -23.68 -9.22 -38.20
N ASN A 385 -24.94 -8.99 -38.55
CA ASN A 385 -25.36 -7.80 -39.28
C ASN A 385 -26.81 -7.43 -38.89
N PRO A 386 -27.05 -6.20 -38.38
CA PRO A 386 -28.38 -5.75 -37.95
C PRO A 386 -29.49 -5.84 -39.01
N LYS A 387 -29.12 -5.94 -40.30
CA LYS A 387 -30.06 -6.04 -41.42
C LYS A 387 -30.43 -7.49 -41.80
N LEU A 388 -29.79 -8.51 -41.20
CA LEU A 388 -29.96 -9.91 -41.59
C LEU A 388 -31.10 -10.61 -40.80
N TYR A 389 -32.35 -10.21 -41.09
CA TYR A 389 -33.56 -10.79 -40.49
C TYR A 389 -33.95 -12.13 -41.15
N ILE A 390 -33.13 -13.16 -40.96
CA ILE A 390 -33.42 -14.51 -41.47
C ILE A 390 -33.99 -15.35 -40.31
N PRO A 391 -35.28 -15.72 -40.34
CA PRO A 391 -35.89 -16.49 -39.27
C PRO A 391 -35.37 -17.94 -39.29
N LEU A 392 -34.81 -18.38 -38.17
CA LEU A 392 -34.36 -19.76 -37.94
C LEU A 392 -34.95 -20.28 -36.62
N PRO A 393 -36.27 -20.52 -36.51
CA PRO A 393 -36.83 -21.19 -35.35
C PRO A 393 -36.23 -22.60 -35.22
N VAL A 394 -35.99 -23.07 -33.98
CA VAL A 394 -35.36 -24.37 -33.63
C VAL A 394 -33.85 -24.45 -33.89
N LEU A 395 -33.37 -24.13 -35.09
CA LEU A 395 -31.93 -24.10 -35.42
C LEU A 395 -31.21 -22.86 -34.87
N GLY A 396 -31.92 -21.73 -34.77
CA GLY A 396 -31.41 -20.48 -34.20
C GLY A 396 -31.22 -20.53 -32.69
N SER A 397 -31.84 -21.49 -31.99
CA SER A 397 -31.55 -21.80 -30.59
C SER A 397 -30.19 -22.49 -30.41
N ILE A 398 -29.67 -23.16 -31.44
CA ILE A 398 -28.35 -23.79 -31.41
C ILE A 398 -27.24 -22.75 -31.41
N TYR A 399 -27.43 -21.58 -32.04
CA TYR A 399 -26.38 -20.56 -32.15
C TYR A 399 -26.03 -19.87 -30.80
N PRO A 400 -26.99 -19.38 -29.99
CA PRO A 400 -26.76 -18.94 -28.61
C PRO A 400 -26.19 -20.02 -27.69
N ILE A 401 -26.60 -21.28 -27.86
CA ILE A 401 -26.09 -22.43 -27.09
C ILE A 401 -24.65 -22.76 -27.51
N ALA A 402 -24.36 -22.77 -28.82
CA ALA A 402 -23.03 -22.98 -29.38
C ALA A 402 -22.08 -21.84 -29.04
N ARG A 403 -22.55 -20.58 -28.95
CA ARG A 403 -21.76 -19.48 -28.39
C ARG A 403 -21.57 -19.63 -26.87
N GLY A 404 -22.54 -20.16 -26.14
CA GLY A 404 -22.35 -20.50 -24.73
C GLY A 404 -21.37 -21.65 -24.47
N VAL A 405 -21.15 -22.55 -25.44
CA VAL A 405 -20.33 -23.78 -25.27
C VAL A 405 -19.00 -23.72 -26.04
N PHE A 406 -18.96 -23.07 -27.20
CA PHE A 406 -17.83 -22.90 -28.12
C PHE A 406 -17.56 -21.43 -28.50
N GLY A 407 -18.20 -20.47 -27.84
CA GLY A 407 -18.13 -19.06 -28.20
C GLY A 407 -16.88 -18.33 -27.73
N ASN A 408 -16.99 -17.01 -27.72
CA ASN A 408 -15.86 -16.13 -27.49
C ASN A 408 -15.33 -16.33 -26.05
N ILE A 409 -14.00 -16.29 -25.88
CA ILE A 409 -13.36 -16.39 -24.56
C ILE A 409 -13.84 -15.29 -23.60
N GLN A 410 -14.40 -14.21 -24.14
CA GLN A 410 -15.00 -13.08 -23.44
C GLN A 410 -16.44 -13.32 -22.94
N ASP A 411 -17.09 -14.42 -23.34
CA ASP A 411 -18.44 -14.74 -22.89
C ASP A 411 -18.38 -15.58 -21.58
N THR A 412 -19.21 -15.22 -20.60
CA THR A 412 -19.18 -15.79 -19.22
C THR A 412 -19.33 -17.32 -19.16
N LYS A 413 -19.93 -17.92 -20.19
CA LYS A 413 -20.14 -19.38 -20.25
C LYS A 413 -18.87 -20.15 -20.63
N HIS A 414 -17.86 -19.49 -21.19
CA HIS A 414 -16.60 -20.08 -21.63
C HIS A 414 -15.79 -20.67 -20.46
N PRO A 415 -15.14 -21.85 -20.60
CA PRO A 415 -14.45 -22.52 -19.49
C PRO A 415 -13.34 -21.70 -18.83
N VAL A 416 -12.55 -20.94 -19.61
CA VAL A 416 -11.47 -20.09 -19.08
C VAL A 416 -12.05 -18.93 -18.25
N TYR A 417 -13.13 -18.32 -18.74
CA TYR A 417 -13.84 -17.26 -18.02
C TYR A 417 -14.44 -17.78 -16.72
N LYS A 418 -15.08 -18.96 -16.76
CA LYS A 418 -15.60 -19.61 -15.55
C LYS A 418 -14.51 -19.90 -14.54
N ASN A 419 -13.32 -20.30 -14.99
CA ASN A 419 -12.20 -20.54 -14.10
C ASN A 419 -11.74 -19.25 -13.42
N PHE A 420 -11.53 -18.19 -14.21
CA PHE A 420 -11.22 -16.84 -13.72
C PHE A 420 -12.23 -16.38 -12.66
N SER A 421 -13.51 -16.33 -13.05
CA SER A 421 -14.59 -15.84 -12.20
C SER A 421 -14.66 -16.64 -10.90
N ARG A 422 -14.64 -17.98 -10.95
CA ARG A 422 -14.68 -18.83 -9.75
C ARG A 422 -13.47 -18.66 -8.85
N ALA A 423 -12.26 -18.64 -9.42
CA ALA A 423 -11.03 -18.58 -8.64
C ALA A 423 -10.94 -17.26 -7.87
N VAL A 424 -11.16 -16.14 -8.55
CA VAL A 424 -11.12 -14.80 -7.94
C VAL A 424 -12.31 -14.59 -7.01
N ASP A 425 -13.52 -14.95 -7.42
CA ASP A 425 -14.72 -14.74 -6.60
C ASP A 425 -14.70 -15.56 -5.30
N SER A 426 -14.06 -16.74 -5.30
CA SER A 426 -13.89 -17.54 -4.08
C SER A 426 -13.05 -16.84 -3.01
N ILE A 427 -12.09 -16.00 -3.42
CA ILE A 427 -11.25 -15.21 -2.52
C ILE A 427 -12.03 -14.00 -2.02
N LEU A 428 -12.69 -13.28 -2.93
CA LEU A 428 -13.44 -12.07 -2.62
C LEU A 428 -14.66 -12.34 -1.73
N SER A 429 -15.31 -13.49 -1.89
CA SER A 429 -16.51 -13.87 -1.13
C SER A 429 -16.24 -14.09 0.36
N ARG A 430 -14.97 -14.26 0.76
CA ARG A 430 -14.58 -14.31 2.18
C ARG A 430 -14.58 -12.93 2.84
N HIS A 431 -14.59 -11.87 2.05
CA HIS A 431 -14.55 -10.51 2.55
C HIS A 431 -15.98 -10.00 2.82
N PRO A 432 -16.31 -9.57 4.05
CA PRO A 432 -17.68 -9.24 4.43
C PRO A 432 -18.26 -8.02 3.69
N TYR A 433 -17.39 -7.09 3.29
CA TYR A 433 -17.79 -5.82 2.67
C TYR A 433 -17.12 -5.62 1.30
N CYS A 434 -17.32 -6.56 0.37
CA CYS A 434 -16.75 -6.48 -0.98
C CYS A 434 -17.82 -6.19 -2.05
N ILE A 435 -17.58 -5.15 -2.86
CA ILE A 435 -18.40 -4.81 -4.04
C ILE A 435 -17.55 -5.05 -5.30
N ARG A 436 -18.07 -5.85 -6.23
CA ARG A 436 -17.39 -6.16 -7.50
C ARG A 436 -17.91 -5.27 -8.59
N VAL A 437 -17.02 -4.58 -9.30
CA VAL A 437 -17.38 -3.62 -10.35
C VAL A 437 -16.78 -4.03 -11.69
N ALA A 438 -17.57 -3.94 -12.75
CA ALA A 438 -17.15 -4.29 -14.10
C ALA A 438 -17.79 -3.44 -15.21
N GLY A 439 -17.29 -3.55 -16.43
CA GLY A 439 -17.68 -2.68 -17.55
C GLY A 439 -17.78 -3.33 -18.93
N HIS A 440 -17.66 -4.66 -19.04
CA HIS A 440 -17.69 -5.34 -20.35
C HIS A 440 -19.06 -5.27 -21.05
N GLU A 441 -20.15 -5.32 -20.29
CA GLU A 441 -21.50 -5.28 -20.86
C GLU A 441 -21.90 -3.86 -21.24
N HIS A 442 -22.69 -3.72 -22.29
CA HIS A 442 -23.10 -2.42 -22.81
C HIS A 442 -24.41 -1.94 -22.16
N ASN A 443 -24.48 -2.00 -20.83
CA ASN A 443 -25.64 -1.61 -20.04
C ASN A 443 -25.26 -1.37 -18.56
N LEU A 444 -26.23 -0.94 -17.74
CA LEU A 444 -26.09 -0.72 -16.31
C LEU A 444 -26.85 -1.81 -15.53
N GLN A 445 -26.19 -2.45 -14.58
CA GLN A 445 -26.79 -3.46 -13.71
C GLN A 445 -26.32 -3.31 -12.26
N PHE A 446 -27.24 -3.54 -11.33
CA PHE A 446 -26.93 -3.77 -9.93
C PHE A 446 -27.53 -5.11 -9.52
N ILE A 447 -26.67 -6.02 -9.06
CA ILE A 447 -27.01 -7.41 -8.84
C ILE A 447 -26.64 -7.76 -7.40
N GLU A 448 -27.52 -8.50 -6.73
CA GLU A 448 -27.28 -9.10 -5.41
C GLU A 448 -27.48 -10.60 -5.55
N GLN A 449 -26.40 -11.36 -5.32
CA GLN A 449 -26.44 -12.82 -5.41
C GLN A 449 -25.59 -13.41 -4.29
N ASN A 450 -26.16 -14.35 -3.52
CA ASN A 450 -25.51 -14.97 -2.35
C ASN A 450 -24.94 -13.94 -1.35
N ASP A 451 -25.69 -12.89 -1.02
CA ASP A 451 -25.28 -11.79 -0.14
C ASP A 451 -24.04 -11.02 -0.63
N HIS A 452 -23.77 -11.05 -1.94
CA HIS A 452 -22.69 -10.30 -2.57
C HIS A 452 -23.22 -9.33 -3.62
N TYR A 453 -22.62 -8.15 -3.67
CA TYR A 453 -23.01 -7.09 -4.59
C TYR A 453 -22.09 -7.01 -5.81
N TYR A 454 -22.72 -6.93 -6.99
CA TYR A 454 -22.06 -6.78 -8.28
C TYR A 454 -22.64 -5.57 -9.01
N ILE A 455 -21.77 -4.73 -9.57
CA ILE A 455 -22.13 -3.56 -10.35
C ILE A 455 -21.53 -3.73 -11.75
N VAL A 456 -22.38 -3.57 -12.75
CA VAL A 456 -21.97 -3.48 -14.15
C VAL A 456 -22.26 -2.08 -14.65
N SER A 457 -21.23 -1.35 -15.08
CA SER A 457 -21.31 0.05 -15.51
C SER A 457 -20.66 0.24 -16.89
N GLY A 458 -21.05 -0.55 -17.90
CA GLY A 458 -20.44 -0.48 -19.23
C GLY A 458 -21.28 0.23 -20.30
N ALA A 459 -22.34 0.96 -19.90
CA ALA A 459 -23.19 1.77 -20.77
C ALA A 459 -22.56 3.11 -21.22
N GLY A 460 -21.23 3.18 -21.35
CA GLY A 460 -20.52 4.44 -21.67
C GLY A 460 -20.66 4.90 -23.13
N SER A 461 -21.03 4.01 -24.06
CA SER A 461 -21.11 4.34 -25.51
C SER A 461 -22.02 3.43 -26.35
N LYS A 462 -22.56 2.35 -25.78
CA LYS A 462 -23.36 1.34 -26.48
C LYS A 462 -24.50 0.87 -25.58
N GLU A 463 -25.59 0.44 -26.21
CA GLU A 463 -26.78 -0.08 -25.54
C GLU A 463 -26.99 -1.55 -25.91
N SER A 464 -27.37 -2.36 -24.94
CA SER A 464 -27.68 -3.77 -25.14
C SER A 464 -28.78 -4.24 -24.20
N ASP A 465 -29.62 -5.13 -24.69
CA ASP A 465 -30.74 -5.70 -23.94
C ASP A 465 -30.28 -6.40 -22.64
N ILE A 466 -31.14 -6.36 -21.62
CA ILE A 466 -30.99 -7.06 -20.34
C ILE A 466 -32.20 -7.98 -20.15
N THR A 467 -31.97 -9.19 -19.67
CA THR A 467 -33.05 -10.09 -19.22
C THR A 467 -33.34 -9.86 -17.74
N SER A 468 -34.62 -9.74 -17.38
CA SER A 468 -35.04 -9.60 -15.98
C SER A 468 -34.77 -10.87 -15.19
N ASP A 469 -34.34 -10.71 -13.93
CA ASP A 469 -34.05 -11.77 -12.98
C ASP A 469 -34.31 -11.26 -11.55
N ASP A 470 -34.53 -12.15 -10.59
CA ASP A 470 -34.81 -11.78 -9.19
C ASP A 470 -33.55 -11.24 -8.48
N ASP A 471 -32.36 -11.69 -8.89
CA ASP A 471 -31.08 -11.21 -8.36
C ASP A 471 -30.73 -9.79 -8.87
N LEU A 472 -31.48 -9.27 -9.86
CA LEU A 472 -31.23 -7.98 -10.51
C LEU A 472 -31.99 -6.85 -9.81
N LEU A 473 -31.32 -6.22 -8.84
CA LEU A 473 -31.87 -5.09 -8.06
C LEU A 473 -32.14 -3.83 -8.89
N PHE A 474 -31.34 -3.60 -9.93
CA PHE A 474 -31.54 -2.50 -10.88
C PHE A 474 -30.94 -2.83 -12.24
N SER A 475 -31.59 -2.37 -13.31
CA SER A 475 -31.08 -2.46 -14.67
C SER A 475 -31.49 -1.26 -15.51
N SER A 476 -30.59 -0.79 -16.38
CA SER A 476 -30.90 0.22 -17.39
C SER A 476 -30.08 0.00 -18.66
N ILE A 477 -30.74 0.13 -19.82
CA ILE A 477 -30.08 0.11 -21.13
C ILE A 477 -29.56 1.50 -21.54
N LYS A 478 -29.97 2.56 -20.82
CA LYS A 478 -29.56 3.94 -21.11
C LYS A 478 -28.07 4.12 -20.85
N THR A 479 -27.46 5.04 -21.61
CA THR A 479 -26.09 5.47 -21.33
C THR A 479 -25.98 6.15 -19.97
N GLY A 480 -24.89 5.89 -19.25
CA GLY A 480 -24.78 6.34 -17.87
C GLY A 480 -23.61 5.73 -17.10
N PHE A 481 -23.62 5.92 -15.78
CA PHE A 481 -22.59 5.44 -14.86
C PHE A 481 -23.14 5.15 -13.47
N ALA A 482 -22.37 4.43 -12.65
CA ALA A 482 -22.66 4.20 -11.24
C ALA A 482 -21.69 4.96 -10.32
N THR A 483 -22.16 5.38 -9.15
CA THR A 483 -21.31 5.87 -8.05
C THR A 483 -21.50 5.02 -6.81
N ILE A 484 -20.45 4.96 -5.99
CA ILE A 484 -20.45 4.34 -4.67
C ILE A 484 -20.01 5.42 -3.69
N ASP A 485 -20.93 5.84 -2.83
CA ASP A 485 -20.69 6.93 -1.88
C ASP A 485 -20.68 6.35 -0.46
N MET A 486 -19.58 6.54 0.27
CA MET A 486 -19.54 6.30 1.71
C MET A 486 -19.64 7.64 2.44
N VAL A 487 -20.66 7.80 3.28
CA VAL A 487 -20.83 9.01 4.09
C VAL A 487 -20.21 8.82 5.48
N ASN A 488 -19.98 9.91 6.22
CA ASN A 488 -19.21 9.90 7.47
C ASN A 488 -19.70 8.90 8.54
N ASN A 489 -20.99 8.55 8.55
CA ASN A 489 -21.56 7.57 9.47
C ASN A 489 -21.29 6.10 9.07
N GLY A 490 -20.54 5.87 8.00
CA GLY A 490 -20.19 4.55 7.48
C GLY A 490 -21.18 3.97 6.47
N ASN A 491 -22.38 4.56 6.30
CA ASN A 491 -23.35 4.06 5.33
C ASN A 491 -22.82 4.18 3.90
N VAL A 492 -23.00 3.10 3.15
CA VAL A 492 -22.66 3.02 1.73
C VAL A 492 -23.92 3.15 0.88
N TYR A 493 -23.84 3.98 -0.16
CA TYR A 493 -24.89 4.16 -1.15
C TYR A 493 -24.37 3.81 -2.54
N VAL A 494 -25.12 3.01 -3.28
CA VAL A 494 -24.91 2.76 -4.71
C VAL A 494 -25.94 3.57 -5.47
N LYS A 495 -25.49 4.38 -6.43
CA LYS A 495 -26.34 5.24 -7.24
C LYS A 495 -26.07 5.04 -8.72
N PHE A 496 -27.11 5.08 -9.54
CA PHE A 496 -26.98 5.02 -11.00
C PHE A 496 -27.48 6.31 -11.62
N TYR A 497 -26.78 6.80 -12.63
CA TYR A 497 -27.09 8.05 -13.32
C TYR A 497 -27.23 7.80 -14.83
N SER A 498 -28.10 8.58 -15.47
CA SER A 498 -28.21 8.64 -16.93
C SER A 498 -27.34 9.77 -17.46
N SER A 499 -26.60 9.53 -18.54
CA SER A 499 -25.90 10.58 -19.29
C SER A 499 -26.86 11.48 -20.09
N GLU A 500 -28.13 11.09 -20.20
CA GLU A 500 -29.18 11.87 -20.89
C GLU A 500 -29.82 12.95 -19.99
N ASN A 501 -29.57 12.92 -18.67
CA ASN A 501 -30.11 13.92 -17.76
C ASN A 501 -29.14 15.09 -17.64
N ASP A 502 -29.60 16.32 -17.94
CA ASP A 502 -28.81 17.57 -17.82
C ASP A 502 -28.42 17.91 -16.36
N THR A 503 -28.94 17.19 -15.37
CA THR A 503 -28.66 17.42 -13.95
C THR A 503 -28.11 16.15 -13.29
N VAL A 504 -26.88 16.24 -12.79
CA VAL A 504 -26.18 15.17 -12.06
C VAL A 504 -26.83 14.90 -10.69
N ASP A 505 -27.80 15.73 -10.27
CA ASP A 505 -28.44 15.64 -8.95
C ASP A 505 -29.56 14.59 -8.85
N LYS A 506 -29.98 13.99 -9.98
CA LYS A 506 -31.10 13.03 -10.01
C LYS A 506 -30.63 11.64 -10.48
N PRO A 507 -30.29 10.74 -9.54
CA PRO A 507 -30.00 9.36 -9.89
C PRO A 507 -31.26 8.64 -10.40
N LEU A 508 -31.07 7.72 -11.36
CA LEU A 508 -32.08 6.76 -11.82
C LEU A 508 -32.45 5.77 -10.72
N TYR A 509 -31.50 5.45 -9.85
CA TYR A 509 -31.65 4.47 -8.78
C TYR A 509 -30.70 4.76 -7.64
N VAL A 510 -31.14 4.50 -6.42
CA VAL A 510 -30.35 4.63 -5.19
C VAL A 510 -30.65 3.44 -4.29
N LYS A 511 -29.61 2.73 -3.84
CA LYS A 511 -29.71 1.71 -2.79
C LYS A 511 -28.73 2.04 -1.66
N SER A 512 -29.20 1.97 -0.43
CA SER A 512 -28.32 1.93 0.75
C SER A 512 -27.99 0.48 1.10
N LEU A 513 -26.70 0.20 1.32
CA LEU A 513 -26.18 -1.12 1.73
C LEU A 513 -25.97 -1.23 3.24
N GLY A 514 -26.32 -0.17 3.99
CA GLY A 514 -26.04 -0.06 5.42
C GLY A 514 -24.59 0.34 5.72
N PRO A 515 -24.23 0.44 7.00
CA PRO A 515 -22.89 0.80 7.44
C PRO A 515 -21.94 -0.40 7.43
N ILE A 516 -20.67 -0.12 7.23
CA ILE A 516 -19.60 -1.10 7.46
C ILE A 516 -19.33 -1.19 8.95
N ASP A 517 -19.57 -2.36 9.53
CA ASP A 517 -19.33 -2.63 10.94
C ASP A 517 -18.19 -3.62 11.11
N SER A 518 -16.97 -3.09 11.22
CA SER A 518 -15.78 -3.89 11.48
C SER A 518 -15.62 -4.29 12.95
N SER A 519 -16.52 -3.88 13.86
CA SER A 519 -16.37 -4.15 15.31
C SER A 519 -16.44 -5.63 15.68
N HIS A 520 -17.09 -6.44 14.82
CA HIS A 520 -17.20 -7.89 14.99
C HIS A 520 -16.02 -8.68 14.42
N ILE A 521 -15.14 -8.03 13.65
CA ILE A 521 -13.98 -8.67 13.01
C ILE A 521 -12.90 -8.83 14.08
N LYS A 522 -12.90 -9.99 14.76
CA LYS A 522 -11.77 -10.39 15.60
C LYS A 522 -10.61 -10.72 14.67
N LYS A 523 -9.52 -9.96 14.74
CA LYS A 523 -8.23 -10.31 14.11
C LYS A 523 -7.84 -11.71 14.56
N THR A 524 -8.16 -12.71 13.74
CA THR A 524 -7.84 -14.10 14.06
C THR A 524 -6.34 -14.27 13.99
N SER A 525 -5.69 -14.66 15.09
CA SER A 525 -4.33 -15.17 15.01
C SER A 525 -4.38 -16.42 14.13
N TYR A 526 -3.71 -16.40 12.98
CA TYR A 526 -3.57 -17.57 12.13
C TYR A 526 -2.90 -18.69 12.94
N LYS A 527 -3.67 -19.73 13.31
CA LYS A 527 -3.08 -20.98 13.75
C LYS A 527 -2.51 -21.64 12.51
N VAL A 528 -1.18 -21.78 12.46
CA VAL A 528 -0.53 -22.55 11.40
C VAL A 528 -1.16 -23.96 11.41
N PRO A 529 -1.83 -24.39 10.34
CA PRO A 529 -2.45 -25.70 10.30
C PRO A 529 -1.36 -26.77 10.40
N VAL A 530 -1.61 -27.82 11.17
CA VAL A 530 -0.72 -28.98 11.22
C VAL A 530 -0.84 -29.71 9.88
N LEU A 531 0.20 -29.62 9.04
CA LEU A 531 0.24 -30.28 7.75
C LEU A 531 0.53 -31.79 7.93
N PRO A 532 -0.18 -32.69 7.24
CA PRO A 532 0.13 -34.12 7.24
C PRO A 532 1.40 -34.41 6.42
N ASP A 533 2.12 -35.49 6.72
CA ASP A 533 3.37 -35.83 6.01
C ASP A 533 3.18 -36.12 4.50
N SER A 534 1.97 -36.47 4.09
CA SER A 534 1.65 -36.80 2.69
C SER A 534 0.17 -36.66 2.36
N VAL A 535 -0.12 -36.39 1.10
CA VAL A 535 -1.48 -36.35 0.54
C VAL A 535 -1.59 -37.25 -0.67
N VAL A 536 -2.78 -37.80 -0.92
CA VAL A 536 -3.08 -38.56 -2.14
C VAL A 536 -3.76 -37.62 -3.12
N VAL A 537 -3.13 -37.39 -4.27
CA VAL A 537 -3.63 -36.53 -5.34
C VAL A 537 -3.89 -37.34 -6.60
N VAL A 538 -4.89 -36.94 -7.37
CA VAL A 538 -5.15 -37.50 -8.70
C VAL A 538 -4.70 -36.46 -9.72
N PRO A 539 -3.61 -36.71 -10.49
CA PRO A 539 -2.94 -35.68 -11.29
C PRO A 539 -3.85 -34.95 -12.28
N ALA A 540 -4.80 -35.68 -12.88
CA ALA A 540 -5.72 -35.09 -13.84
C ALA A 540 -7.10 -35.74 -13.76
N LYS A 541 -7.79 -35.54 -12.63
CA LYS A 541 -9.16 -36.04 -12.36
C LYS A 541 -10.17 -35.68 -13.47
N TYR A 542 -9.96 -34.56 -14.17
CA TYR A 542 -10.80 -34.11 -15.29
C TYR A 542 -10.73 -35.01 -16.54
N TYR A 543 -9.76 -35.92 -16.65
CA TYR A 543 -9.72 -36.94 -17.70
C TYR A 543 -10.63 -38.14 -17.45
N GLN A 544 -11.29 -38.24 -16.28
CA GLN A 544 -12.27 -39.29 -16.03
C GLN A 544 -13.39 -39.27 -17.09
N ALA A 545 -13.68 -40.43 -17.66
CA ALA A 545 -14.61 -40.57 -18.76
C ALA A 545 -15.55 -41.78 -18.53
N ARG A 546 -16.86 -41.56 -18.74
CA ARG A 546 -17.87 -42.63 -18.72
C ARG A 546 -17.74 -43.51 -19.97
N LYS A 547 -18.30 -44.73 -19.93
CA LYS A 547 -18.16 -45.78 -20.99
C LYS A 547 -18.39 -45.26 -22.42
N PHE A 548 -19.39 -44.41 -22.63
CA PHE A 548 -19.68 -43.82 -23.94
C PHE A 548 -18.55 -42.90 -24.47
N LYS A 549 -17.95 -42.08 -23.61
CA LYS A 549 -16.84 -41.18 -23.98
C LYS A 549 -15.54 -41.96 -24.23
N LYS A 550 -15.32 -43.08 -23.52
CA LYS A 550 -14.23 -44.03 -23.78
C LYS A 550 -14.41 -44.77 -25.12
N TRP A 551 -15.65 -45.12 -25.47
CA TRP A 551 -15.98 -45.74 -26.77
C TRP A 551 -15.73 -44.78 -27.95
N LEU A 552 -16.16 -43.52 -27.84
CA LEU A 552 -16.04 -42.55 -28.93
C LEU A 552 -14.62 -42.02 -29.17
N LEU A 553 -13.84 -41.81 -28.10
CA LEU A 553 -12.53 -41.13 -28.16
C LEU A 553 -11.35 -42.05 -27.83
N GLY A 554 -11.56 -43.36 -27.69
CA GLY A 554 -10.53 -44.32 -27.25
C GLY A 554 -10.17 -44.20 -25.77
N ASN A 555 -9.16 -44.94 -25.30
CA ASN A 555 -8.75 -44.97 -23.88
C ASN A 555 -7.74 -43.88 -23.46
N ASN A 556 -6.90 -43.38 -24.38
CA ASN A 556 -5.99 -42.22 -24.26
C ASN A 556 -5.25 -42.06 -22.92
N TYR A 557 -4.59 -43.13 -22.43
CA TYR A 557 -3.81 -43.15 -21.19
C TYR A 557 -4.55 -42.60 -19.95
N ARG A 558 -5.89 -42.62 -19.96
CA ARG A 558 -6.69 -41.99 -18.90
C ARG A 558 -6.53 -42.69 -17.57
N ASP A 559 -6.19 -43.97 -17.58
CA ASP A 559 -6.01 -44.76 -16.37
C ASP A 559 -4.70 -44.31 -15.67
N GLU A 560 -3.65 -44.01 -16.42
CA GLU A 560 -2.39 -43.44 -15.94
C GLU A 560 -2.58 -42.04 -15.36
N TRP A 561 -3.32 -41.16 -16.05
CA TRP A 561 -3.58 -39.79 -15.62
C TRP A 561 -4.60 -39.67 -14.46
N THR A 562 -5.37 -40.73 -14.19
CA THR A 562 -6.34 -40.78 -13.09
C THR A 562 -5.92 -41.69 -11.94
N THR A 563 -4.74 -42.30 -12.03
CA THR A 563 -4.16 -43.11 -10.94
C THR A 563 -3.83 -42.19 -9.75
N PRO A 564 -4.38 -42.44 -8.54
CA PRO A 564 -4.02 -41.68 -7.35
C PRO A 564 -2.55 -41.88 -7.01
N VAL A 565 -1.82 -40.79 -6.79
CA VAL A 565 -0.42 -40.81 -6.36
C VAL A 565 -0.28 -40.18 -4.98
N LYS A 566 0.54 -40.81 -4.13
CA LYS A 566 0.86 -40.30 -2.79
C LYS A 566 2.09 -39.41 -2.91
N VAL A 567 1.93 -38.13 -2.59
CA VAL A 567 3.00 -37.13 -2.64
C VAL A 567 3.25 -36.55 -1.24
N LYS A 568 4.50 -36.19 -0.94
CA LYS A 568 4.84 -35.53 0.33
C LYS A 568 4.27 -34.11 0.34
N VAL A 569 3.82 -33.66 1.51
CA VAL A 569 3.45 -32.25 1.69
C VAL A 569 4.74 -31.45 1.95
N LEU A 570 4.92 -30.37 1.20
CA LEU A 570 6.04 -29.45 1.39
C LEU A 570 5.69 -28.46 2.51
N ASP A 571 6.41 -28.52 3.62
CA ASP A 571 6.28 -27.58 4.75
C ASP A 571 7.41 -26.55 4.69
N LEU A 572 7.10 -25.37 4.14
CA LEU A 572 8.05 -24.26 4.00
C LEU A 572 8.54 -23.68 5.34
N GLY A 573 7.85 -23.97 6.45
CA GLY A 573 8.28 -23.58 7.79
C GLY A 573 9.35 -24.50 8.39
N LYS A 574 9.43 -25.76 7.92
CA LYS A 574 10.46 -26.74 8.34
C LYS A 574 11.61 -26.85 7.34
N GLU A 575 11.32 -26.75 6.05
CA GLU A 575 12.31 -26.91 4.99
C GLU A 575 13.09 -25.60 4.79
N LYS A 576 14.27 -25.51 5.41
CA LYS A 576 15.19 -24.37 5.26
C LYS A 576 15.74 -24.31 3.83
N GLY A 577 15.10 -23.54 2.97
CA GLY A 577 15.69 -22.85 1.81
C GLY A 577 16.75 -23.60 0.99
N SER A 578 16.56 -24.89 0.71
CA SER A 578 17.38 -25.61 -0.27
C SER A 578 16.53 -25.85 -1.51
N THR A 579 17.02 -25.28 -2.62
CA THR A 579 16.43 -25.34 -3.94
C THR A 579 16.11 -26.79 -4.33
N LEU A 580 14.88 -27.02 -4.78
CA LEU A 580 14.45 -28.28 -5.38
C LEU A 580 15.40 -28.64 -6.54
N GLN A 581 16.07 -29.79 -6.44
CA GLN A 581 16.88 -30.41 -7.50
C GLN A 581 16.02 -31.31 -8.37
#